data_AF-A0A380K1P8-F1
#
_entry.id   AF-A0A380K1P8-F1
#
_cell.length_a   1.000
_cell.length_b   1.000
_cell.length_c   1.000
_cell.angle_alpha   90.00
_cell.angle_beta   90.00
_cell.angle_gamma   90.00
#
_symmetry.space_group_name_H-M   'P 1'
#
loop_
_entity.id
_entity.type
_entity.pdbx_description
1 polymer ?
#
loop_
_entity_poly.entity_id
_entity_poly.type
_entity_poly.pdbx_seq_one_letter_code
_entity_poly.pdbx_strand_id
1 'polypeptide(L)'
;MPIVPKEVTDQSDTQFQWLHFGGGNLYRAFHAEVTQTLIDQQALTKGIVVCETFDEQVIDQVYAPYENDILEVIMHEGGRLEKKLLQSTAASYYCHPSHAASYEQIRKVFREPSLQLVTVTITEKGYGKKTMA
;
A
#
# COMPACT_ATOMS: atom_id res chain seq x y z
N MET A 1 0.48 5.19 23.03
CA MET A 1 1.13 3.86 23.06
C MET A 1 2.58 4.04 22.64
N PRO A 2 3.55 3.30 23.18
CA PRO A 2 4.90 3.39 22.67
C PRO A 2 4.89 2.85 21.24
N ILE A 3 5.37 3.69 20.33
CA ILE A 3 5.57 3.38 18.92
C ILE A 3 6.66 2.32 18.90
N VAL A 4 6.33 1.09 18.53
CA VAL A 4 7.35 0.07 18.26
C VAL A 4 7.95 0.47 16.91
N PRO A 5 9.25 0.81 16.84
CA PRO A 5 9.90 1.08 15.56
C PRO A 5 9.72 -0.11 14.62
N LYS A 6 9.75 0.13 13.30
CA LYS A 6 9.89 -0.92 12.28
C LYS A 6 11.14 -1.78 12.58
N GLU A 7 11.03 -2.77 13.45
CA GLU A 7 11.88 -3.96 13.36
C GLU A 7 11.26 -4.86 12.29
N VAL A 8 11.49 -4.48 11.04
CA VAL A 8 11.27 -5.38 9.91
C VAL A 8 12.39 -6.41 9.98
N THR A 9 12.20 -7.43 10.81
CA THR A 9 13.13 -8.54 10.95
C THR A 9 13.21 -9.31 9.62
N ASP A 10 14.43 -9.35 9.10
CA ASP A 10 14.96 -10.23 8.06
C ASP A 10 14.36 -10.06 6.65
N GLN A 11 15.22 -9.47 5.80
CA GLN A 11 15.02 -9.10 4.41
C GLN A 11 15.07 -10.33 3.50
N SER A 12 13.92 -10.95 3.26
CA SER A 12 13.66 -11.33 1.87
C SER A 12 12.79 -10.23 1.28
N ASP A 13 13.34 -9.46 0.34
CA ASP A 13 12.73 -8.29 -0.31
C ASP A 13 11.44 -8.59 -1.11
N THR A 14 10.88 -9.79 -0.94
CA THR A 14 9.76 -10.29 -1.74
C THR A 14 8.69 -11.05 -0.94
N GLN A 15 8.92 -11.48 0.30
CA GLN A 15 7.92 -12.24 1.08
C GLN A 15 6.81 -11.35 1.66
N PHE A 16 5.99 -10.81 0.76
CA PHE A 16 4.79 -10.07 1.08
C PHE A 16 3.57 -10.99 1.06
N GLN A 17 2.58 -10.67 1.89
CA GLN A 17 1.31 -11.40 1.96
C GLN A 17 0.18 -10.65 1.24
N TRP A 18 0.35 -9.34 1.03
CA TRP A 18 -0.67 -8.47 0.47
C TRP A 18 -0.07 -7.45 -0.51
N LEU A 19 -0.66 -7.38 -1.71
CA LEU A 19 -0.41 -6.38 -2.73
C LEU A 19 -1.67 -5.53 -3.00
N HIS A 20 -1.50 -4.21 -3.14
CA HIS A 20 -2.57 -3.28 -3.48
C HIS A 20 -2.27 -2.52 -4.77
N PHE A 21 -3.24 -2.46 -5.70
CA PHE A 21 -3.16 -1.59 -6.87
C PHE A 21 -3.96 -0.31 -6.68
N GLY A 22 -3.33 0.83 -6.97
CA GLY A 22 -3.90 2.17 -6.76
C GLY A 22 -3.48 2.75 -5.42
N GLY A 23 -2.39 3.51 -5.40
CA GLY A 23 -1.81 4.11 -4.19
C GLY A 23 -2.48 5.42 -3.76
N GLY A 24 -3.75 5.60 -4.12
CA GLY A 24 -4.47 6.85 -3.92
C GLY A 24 -4.98 7.08 -2.50
N ASN A 25 -5.76 8.14 -2.32
CA ASN A 25 -6.34 8.51 -1.03
C ASN A 25 -7.23 7.42 -0.42
N LEU A 26 -8.02 6.69 -1.25
CA LEU A 26 -8.90 5.63 -0.74
C LEU A 26 -8.11 4.46 -0.16
N TYR A 27 -6.98 4.10 -0.76
CA TYR A 27 -6.06 3.13 -0.16
C TYR A 27 -5.55 3.64 1.20
N ARG A 28 -5.00 4.86 1.22
CA ARG A 28 -4.37 5.47 2.40
C ARG A 28 -5.33 5.66 3.59
N ALA A 29 -6.61 5.91 3.30
CA ALA A 29 -7.64 6.13 4.32
C ALA A 29 -8.41 4.87 4.71
N PHE A 30 -8.17 3.71 4.07
CA PHE A 30 -8.93 2.50 4.34
C PHE A 30 -8.06 1.25 4.42
N HIS A 31 -7.54 0.76 3.29
CA HIS A 31 -6.76 -0.49 3.30
C HIS A 31 -5.47 -0.37 4.10
N ALA A 32 -4.81 0.80 4.09
CA ALA A 32 -3.64 1.04 4.94
C ALA A 32 -4.01 0.97 6.44
N GLU A 33 -5.14 1.54 6.83
CA GLU A 33 -5.65 1.52 8.21
C GLU A 33 -6.01 0.10 8.65
N VAL A 34 -6.78 -0.62 7.84
CA VAL A 34 -7.14 -2.02 8.08
C VAL A 34 -5.88 -2.88 8.25
N THR A 35 -4.90 -2.70 7.38
CA THR A 35 -3.61 -3.41 7.46
C THR A 35 -2.88 -3.06 8.75
N GLN A 36 -2.84 -1.78 9.14
CA GLN A 36 -2.23 -1.36 10.39
C GLN A 36 -2.90 -2.02 11.59
N THR A 37 -4.24 -2.05 11.61
CA THR A 37 -5.02 -2.69 12.66
C THR A 37 -4.74 -4.20 12.75
N LEU A 38 -4.58 -4.89 11.62
CA LEU A 38 -4.20 -6.31 11.61
C LEU A 38 -2.77 -6.54 12.11
N ILE A 39 -1.84 -5.65 11.79
CA ILE A 39 -0.45 -5.70 12.29
C ILE A 39 -0.42 -5.45 13.80
N ASP A 40 -1.15 -4.44 14.28
CA ASP A 40 -1.26 -4.11 15.71
C ASP A 40 -1.85 -5.27 16.51
N GLN A 41 -2.73 -6.08 15.89
CA GLN A 41 -3.32 -7.30 16.45
C GLN A 41 -2.45 -8.55 16.26
N GLN A 42 -1.26 -8.43 15.65
CA GLN A 42 -0.39 -9.56 15.28
C GLN A 42 -1.04 -10.59 14.34
N ALA A 43 -2.15 -10.22 13.69
CA ALA A 43 -2.86 -11.06 12.71
C ALA A 43 -2.21 -11.02 11.32
N LEU A 44 -1.39 -10.00 11.06
CA LEU A 44 -0.56 -9.88 9.87
C LEU A 44 0.86 -9.50 10.30
N THR A 45 1.85 -10.21 9.79
CA THR A 45 3.27 -10.04 10.19
C THR A 45 4.11 -9.28 9.16
N LYS A 46 3.54 -9.00 7.98
CA LYS A 46 4.21 -8.30 6.88
C LYS A 46 3.34 -7.15 6.40
N GLY A 47 3.94 -6.00 6.13
CA GLY A 47 3.23 -4.86 5.57
C GLY A 47 2.78 -5.10 4.12
N ILE A 48 1.95 -4.19 3.63
CA ILE A 48 1.39 -4.24 2.28
C ILE A 48 2.32 -3.58 1.27
N VAL A 49 2.38 -4.14 0.07
CA VAL A 49 3.03 -3.51 -1.08
C VAL A 49 2.01 -2.72 -1.86
N VAL A 50 2.33 -1.46 -2.17
CA VAL A 50 1.50 -0.60 -3.02
C VAL A 50 2.07 -0.57 -4.43
N CYS A 51 1.16 -0.64 -5.39
CA CYS A 51 1.45 -0.61 -6.80
C CYS A 51 0.65 0.49 -7.47
N GLU A 52 1.32 1.59 -7.82
CA GLU A 52 0.72 2.68 -8.57
C GLU A 52 0.99 2.48 -10.06
N THR A 53 -0.06 2.53 -10.90
CA THR A 53 0.04 2.19 -12.32
C THR A 53 -0.19 3.38 -13.25
N PHE A 54 -0.64 4.52 -12.71
CA PHE A 54 -1.02 5.69 -13.49
C PHE A 54 -0.06 6.86 -13.27
N ASP A 55 0.13 7.30 -12.03
CA ASP A 55 0.88 8.52 -11.72
C ASP A 55 2.13 8.23 -10.88
N GLU A 56 3.31 8.28 -11.52
CA GLU A 56 4.60 8.09 -10.85
C GLU A 56 4.83 9.09 -9.71
N GLN A 57 4.29 10.32 -9.82
CA GLN A 57 4.49 11.36 -8.82
C GLN A 57 3.90 10.98 -7.46
N VAL A 58 2.89 10.10 -7.43
CA VAL A 58 2.37 9.56 -6.18
C VAL A 58 3.48 8.85 -5.41
N ILE A 59 4.29 8.03 -6.09
CA ILE A 59 5.41 7.33 -5.44
C ILE A 59 6.49 8.32 -5.04
N ASP A 60 6.94 9.16 -5.97
CA ASP A 60 8.11 10.02 -5.77
C ASP A 60 7.88 11.18 -4.79
N GLN A 61 6.66 11.72 -4.74
CA GLN A 61 6.34 12.91 -3.96
C GLN A 61 5.52 12.60 -2.70
N VAL A 62 4.81 11.47 -2.66
CA VAL A 62 3.90 11.15 -1.55
C VAL A 62 4.34 9.94 -0.73
N TYR A 63 4.98 8.92 -1.32
CA TYR A 63 5.43 7.75 -0.56
C TYR A 63 6.91 7.81 -0.19
N ALA A 64 7.79 7.99 -1.19
CA ALA A 64 9.23 7.91 -1.00
C ALA A 64 9.80 8.92 0.01
N PRO A 65 9.36 10.21 0.03
CA PRO A 65 9.90 11.19 0.98
C PRO A 65 9.56 10.91 2.44
N TYR A 66 8.62 9.99 2.70
CA TYR A 66 8.10 9.69 4.04
C TYR A 66 8.23 8.20 4.38
N GLU A 67 9.15 7.47 3.74
CA GLU A 67 9.42 6.05 4.03
C GLU A 67 8.18 5.14 3.92
N ASN A 68 7.21 5.55 3.09
CA ASN A 68 5.86 4.97 2.94
C ASN A 68 4.93 5.11 4.15
N ASP A 69 5.32 5.83 5.19
CA ASP A 69 4.48 6.09 6.34
C ASP A 69 3.39 7.12 6.00
N ILE A 70 2.19 6.93 6.56
CA ILE A 70 1.00 7.74 6.26
C ILE A 70 0.50 8.36 7.55
N LEU A 71 0.27 9.67 7.56
CA LEU A 71 -0.50 10.33 8.61
C LEU A 71 -1.98 10.31 8.24
N GLU A 72 -2.74 9.44 8.90
CA GLU A 72 -4.19 9.46 8.84
C GLU A 72 -4.74 10.53 9.79
N VAL A 73 -5.71 11.31 9.29
CA VAL A 73 -6.42 12.30 10.10
C VAL A 73 -7.92 12.14 9.89
N ILE A 74 -8.63 11.75 10.95
CA ILE A 74 -10.10 11.66 10.98
C ILE A 74 -10.65 12.93 11.61
N MET A 75 -11.47 13.65 10.86
CA MET A 75 -12.19 14.83 11.34
C MET A 75 -13.61 14.44 11.77
N HIS A 76 -13.89 14.58 13.06
CA HIS A 76 -15.21 14.32 13.63
C HIS A 76 -16.12 15.55 13.50
N GLU A 77 -17.45 15.36 13.56
CA GLU A 77 -18.46 16.43 13.39
C GLU A 77 -18.21 17.67 14.27
N GLY A 78 -17.69 17.48 15.49
CA GLY A 78 -17.33 18.57 16.41
C GLY A 78 -15.97 19.24 16.17
N GLY A 79 -15.31 18.98 15.03
CA GLY A 79 -14.00 19.55 14.69
C GLY A 79 -12.81 18.91 15.42
N ARG A 80 -13.04 17.88 16.25
CA ARG A 80 -11.97 17.08 16.84
C ARG A 80 -11.23 16.34 15.72
N LEU A 81 -9.91 16.50 15.69
CA LEU A 81 -9.02 15.75 14.80
C LEU A 81 -8.41 14.58 15.56
N GLU A 82 -8.61 13.39 15.04
CA GLU A 82 -7.94 12.17 15.47
C GLU A 82 -6.84 11.83 14.48
N LYS A 83 -5.63 11.58 14.97
CA LYS A 83 -4.44 11.40 14.14
C LYS A 83 -3.82 10.04 14.43
N LYS A 84 -3.54 9.27 13.39
CA LYS A 84 -2.90 7.95 13.47
C LYS A 84 -1.74 7.90 12.49
N LEU A 85 -0.58 7.43 12.94
CA LEU A 85 0.52 7.10 12.05
C LEU A 85 0.32 5.66 11.57
N LEU A 86 0.25 5.46 10.26
CA LEU A 86 0.16 4.15 9.64
C LEU A 86 1.53 3.82 9.03
N GLN A 87 2.14 2.73 9.47
CA GLN A 87 3.42 2.21 8.97
C GLN A 87 3.23 0.86 8.26
N SER A 88 1.97 0.53 7.96
CA SER A 88 1.55 -0.72 7.36
C SER A 88 1.98 -0.88 5.91
N THR A 89 2.28 0.21 5.19
CA THR A 89 2.87 0.16 3.85
C THR A 89 4.35 -0.20 3.96
N ALA A 90 4.71 -1.40 3.50
CA ALA A 90 6.10 -1.86 3.54
C ALA A 90 6.92 -1.33 2.37
N ALA A 91 6.32 -1.24 1.19
CA ALA A 91 6.95 -0.72 -0.02
C ALA A 91 5.91 -0.15 -0.98
N SER A 92 6.33 0.77 -1.83
CA SER A 92 5.52 1.30 -2.91
C SER A 92 6.33 1.37 -4.20
N TYR A 93 5.67 1.07 -5.32
CA TYR A 93 6.32 1.01 -6.63
C TYR A 93 5.46 1.67 -7.70
N TYR A 94 6.11 2.37 -8.64
CA TYR A 94 5.47 2.74 -9.88
C TYR A 94 5.55 1.56 -10.85
N CYS A 95 4.42 0.89 -11.04
CA CYS A 95 4.28 -0.40 -11.69
C CYS A 95 3.95 -0.29 -13.17
N HIS A 96 4.64 0.59 -13.88
CA HIS A 96 4.43 0.79 -15.31
C HIS A 96 5.52 0.07 -16.11
N PRO A 97 5.22 -0.55 -17.27
CA PRO A 97 6.23 -1.21 -18.10
C PRO A 97 7.40 -0.32 -18.53
N SER A 98 7.22 1.01 -18.54
CA SER A 98 8.33 1.95 -18.80
C SER A 98 9.34 2.03 -17.64
N HIS A 99 9.01 1.55 -16.45
CA HIS A 99 9.88 1.50 -15.26
C HIS A 99 10.26 0.05 -14.98
N ALA A 100 11.17 -0.48 -15.80
CA ALA A 100 11.51 -1.90 -15.84
C ALA A 100 11.90 -2.48 -14.47
N ALA A 101 12.64 -1.74 -13.64
CA ALA A 101 13.07 -2.21 -12.32
C ALA A 101 11.88 -2.44 -11.37
N SER A 102 11.03 -1.43 -11.18
CA SER A 102 9.81 -1.51 -10.36
C SER A 102 8.83 -2.53 -10.92
N TYR A 103 8.69 -2.59 -12.24
CA TYR A 103 7.82 -3.56 -12.91
C TYR A 103 8.28 -5.01 -12.66
N GLU A 104 9.57 -5.31 -12.81
CA GLU A 104 10.11 -6.64 -12.49
C GLU A 104 10.00 -6.97 -11.01
N GLN A 105 10.14 -5.99 -10.12
CA GLN A 105 9.97 -6.23 -8.68
C GLN A 105 8.55 -6.70 -8.36
N ILE A 106 7.52 -6.06 -8.92
CA ILE A 106 6.14 -6.49 -8.74
C ILE A 106 5.88 -7.86 -9.37
N ARG A 107 6.48 -8.17 -10.53
CA ARG A 107 6.40 -9.51 -11.11
C ARG A 107 7.00 -10.58 -10.20
N LYS A 108 8.04 -10.25 -9.42
CA LYS A 108 8.57 -11.16 -8.38
C LYS A 108 7.55 -11.33 -7.28
N VAL A 109 7.03 -10.25 -6.69
CA VAL A 109 6.00 -10.30 -5.63
C VAL A 109 4.80 -11.16 -6.03
N PHE A 110 4.32 -11.07 -7.28
CA PHE A 110 3.22 -11.90 -7.78
C PHE A 110 3.50 -13.39 -7.86
N ARG A 111 4.77 -13.79 -7.94
CA ARG A 111 5.20 -15.19 -8.04
C ARG A 111 5.51 -15.79 -6.67
N GLU A 112 5.53 -14.97 -5.63
CA GLU A 112 5.88 -15.43 -4.29
C GLU A 112 4.75 -16.27 -3.71
N PRO A 113 5.03 -17.50 -3.24
CA PRO A 113 4.02 -18.35 -2.60
C PRO A 113 3.39 -17.73 -1.36
N SER A 114 4.05 -16.74 -0.75
CA SER A 114 3.52 -16.02 0.41
C SER A 114 2.40 -15.03 0.06
N LEU A 115 2.23 -14.65 -1.21
CA LEU A 115 1.21 -13.68 -1.60
C LEU A 115 -0.18 -14.32 -1.47
N GLN A 116 -1.00 -13.81 -0.56
CA GLN A 116 -2.31 -14.36 -0.24
C GLN A 116 -3.46 -13.49 -0.75
N LEU A 117 -3.23 -12.18 -0.88
CA LEU A 117 -4.28 -11.22 -1.21
C LEU A 117 -3.80 -10.15 -2.18
N VAL A 118 -4.61 -9.90 -3.21
CA VAL A 118 -4.49 -8.75 -4.10
C VAL A 118 -5.77 -7.93 -3.99
N THR A 119 -5.62 -6.63 -3.75
CA THR A 119 -6.73 -5.67 -3.66
C THR A 119 -6.50 -4.51 -4.61
N VAL A 120 -7.56 -3.82 -5.00
CA VAL A 120 -7.49 -2.76 -6.01
C VAL A 120 -8.39 -1.58 -5.64
N THR A 121 -7.92 -0.36 -5.91
CA THR A 121 -8.70 0.89 -5.91
C THR A 121 -8.49 1.66 -7.23
N ILE A 122 -8.64 0.96 -8.36
CA ILE A 122 -8.26 1.43 -9.71
C ILE A 122 -9.36 2.18 -10.48
N THR A 123 -10.44 2.60 -9.79
CA THR A 123 -11.69 3.13 -10.37
C THR A 123 -12.40 2.15 -11.31
N GLU A 124 -13.61 2.48 -11.74
CA GLU A 124 -14.41 1.65 -12.64
C GLU A 124 -13.78 1.49 -14.02
N LYS A 125 -13.01 2.49 -14.47
CA LYS A 125 -12.35 2.49 -15.78
C LYS A 125 -11.16 1.53 -15.82
N GLY A 126 -10.51 1.29 -14.68
CA GLY A 126 -9.35 0.40 -14.58
C GLY A 126 -9.64 -1.06 -14.94
N TYR A 127 -10.91 -1.47 -14.92
CA TYR A 127 -11.32 -2.84 -15.29
C TYR A 127 -11.42 -3.09 -16.80
N GLY A 128 -11.13 -2.08 -17.64
CA GLY A 128 -11.08 -2.27 -19.10
C GLY A 128 -12.41 -2.72 -19.72
N LYS A 129 -13.55 -2.35 -19.11
CA LYS A 129 -14.88 -2.71 -19.62
C LYS A 129 -15.06 -2.17 -21.04
N LYS A 130 -15.21 -3.07 -22.02
CA LYS A 130 -15.74 -2.71 -23.34
C LYS A 130 -17.26 -2.64 -23.23
N THR A 131 -17.86 -1.52 -23.60
CA THR A 131 -19.30 -1.46 -23.80
C THR A 131 -19.65 -2.45 -24.90
N MET A 132 -20.38 -3.52 -24.57
CA MET A 132 -20.97 -4.41 -25.57
C MET A 132 -21.98 -3.56 -26.36
N ALA A 133 -21.71 -3.36 -27.65
CA ALA A 133 -22.63 -2.74 -28.59
C ALA A 133 -23.66 -3.76 -29.10
#